data_AF-A0AAE8WYH9-F1
#
_entry.id   AF-A0AAE8WYH9-F1
#
_cell.length_a   1.000
_cell.length_b   1.000
_cell.length_c   1.000
_cell.angle_alpha   90.00
_cell.angle_beta   90.00
_cell.angle_gamma   90.00
#
_symmetry.space_group_name_H-M   'P 1'
#
loop_
_entity.id
_entity.type
_entity.pdbx_description
1 polymer ?
#
loop_
_entity_poly.entity_id
_entity_poly.type
_entity_poly.pdbx_seq_one_letter_code
_entity_poly.pdbx_strand_id
1 'polypeptide(L)'
;VRGIDDLIQTSYEVIPEAQKKAFSNALSIKNKKALDIKKEQASKEVIAATVLAGAAAATPVPFSDAFTLVPIQVTMIAKISYTFGMDVSKAALTTMVTSLIGAGGAVFLGRTIVTGLLKMIPGVGSLVGGAISATTASAITKVLGDTYVLVLYKLATESKTGEIDFEMAAKLLKAKVSF
;
A
#
# COMPACT_ATOMS: atom_id res chain seq x y z
N VAL A 1 -19.00 7.59 -27.65
CA VAL A 1 -20.01 7.10 -26.67
C VAL A 1 -19.82 7.90 -25.39
N ARG A 2 -20.75 8.79 -25.02
CA ARG A 2 -20.57 9.76 -23.91
C ARG A 2 -21.19 9.35 -22.56
N GLY A 3 -21.94 8.24 -22.49
CA GLY A 3 -22.68 7.85 -21.28
C GLY A 3 -22.01 6.80 -20.38
N ILE A 4 -20.90 6.20 -20.81
CA ILE A 4 -20.25 5.11 -20.03
C ILE A 4 -19.63 5.67 -18.74
N ASP A 5 -19.02 6.85 -18.79
CA ASP A 5 -18.39 7.46 -17.62
C ASP A 5 -19.43 7.81 -16.54
N ASP A 6 -20.55 8.41 -16.95
CA ASP A 6 -21.67 8.73 -16.06
C ASP A 6 -22.32 7.47 -15.49
N LEU A 7 -22.46 6.42 -16.30
CA LEU A 7 -23.00 5.14 -15.86
C LEU A 7 -22.08 4.49 -14.82
N ILE A 8 -20.77 4.47 -15.08
CA ILE A 8 -19.76 3.94 -14.15
C ILE A 8 -19.83 4.69 -12.82
N GLN A 9 -19.87 6.03 -12.87
CA GLN A 9 -19.92 6.86 -11.67
C GLN A 9 -21.22 6.66 -10.89
N THR A 10 -22.36 6.77 -11.55
CA THR A 10 -23.68 6.65 -10.91
C THR A 10 -23.84 5.26 -10.31
N SER A 11 -23.43 4.20 -11.04
CA SER A 11 -23.45 2.83 -10.53
C SER A 11 -22.60 2.70 -9.27
N TYR A 12 -21.38 3.25 -9.28
CA TYR A 12 -20.50 3.22 -8.12
C TYR A 12 -21.05 3.99 -6.92
N GLU A 13 -21.79 5.07 -7.15
CA GLU A 13 -22.42 5.87 -6.09
C GLU A 13 -23.59 5.14 -5.42
N VAL A 14 -24.42 4.43 -6.20
CA VAL A 14 -25.65 3.80 -5.69
C VAL A 14 -25.47 2.37 -5.18
N ILE A 15 -24.42 1.65 -5.61
CA ILE A 15 -24.20 0.28 -5.13
C ILE A 15 -23.73 0.26 -3.66
N PRO A 16 -24.13 -0.75 -2.88
CA PRO A 16 -23.64 -0.95 -1.51
C PRO A 16 -22.11 -0.98 -1.41
N GLU A 17 -21.55 -0.41 -0.33
CA GLU A 17 -20.10 -0.37 -0.08
C GLU A 17 -19.44 -1.77 -0.16
N ALA A 18 -20.12 -2.81 0.33
CA ALA A 18 -19.62 -4.19 0.27
C ALA A 18 -19.36 -4.68 -1.18
N GLN A 19 -20.06 -4.10 -2.16
CA GLN A 19 -19.98 -4.50 -3.57
C GLN A 19 -19.06 -3.58 -4.38
N LYS A 20 -18.79 -2.35 -3.90
CA LYS A 20 -17.95 -1.35 -4.60
C LYS A 20 -16.58 -1.87 -4.99
N LYS A 21 -15.95 -2.68 -4.13
CA LYS A 21 -14.65 -3.29 -4.43
C LYS A 21 -14.73 -4.25 -5.62
N ALA A 22 -15.67 -5.21 -5.59
CA ALA A 22 -15.84 -6.18 -6.68
C ALA A 22 -16.17 -5.47 -8.01
N PHE A 23 -17.08 -4.48 -7.96
CA PHE A 23 -17.40 -3.63 -9.10
C PHE A 23 -16.15 -2.94 -9.66
N SER A 24 -15.39 -2.25 -8.81
CA SER A 24 -14.18 -1.51 -9.22
C SER A 24 -13.12 -2.41 -9.82
N ASN A 25 -12.97 -3.64 -9.32
CA ASN A 25 -12.02 -4.62 -9.87
C ASN A 25 -12.43 -5.06 -11.27
N ALA A 26 -13.73 -5.24 -11.52
CA ALA A 26 -14.27 -5.64 -12.83
C ALA A 26 -14.17 -4.55 -13.90
N LEU A 27 -14.03 -3.27 -13.52
CA LEU A 27 -13.90 -2.18 -14.49
C LEU A 27 -12.60 -2.27 -15.29
N SER A 28 -12.63 -1.81 -16.55
CA SER A 28 -11.44 -1.72 -17.40
C SER A 28 -10.54 -0.53 -16.99
N ILE A 29 -9.23 -0.74 -16.98
CA ILE A 29 -8.26 0.34 -16.74
C ILE A 29 -8.13 1.32 -17.91
N LYS A 30 -8.67 0.99 -19.10
CA LYS A 30 -8.65 1.86 -20.29
C LYS A 30 -9.60 3.05 -20.17
N ASN A 31 -10.64 2.92 -19.35
CA ASN A 31 -11.59 4.00 -19.13
C ASN A 31 -11.09 4.90 -17.99
N LYS A 32 -10.96 6.20 -18.25
CA LYS A 32 -10.42 7.16 -17.27
C LYS A 32 -11.24 7.19 -15.99
N LYS A 33 -12.57 7.17 -16.10
CA LYS A 33 -13.47 7.24 -14.96
C LYS A 33 -13.40 5.99 -14.09
N ALA A 34 -13.33 4.82 -14.73
CA ALA A 34 -13.04 3.56 -14.06
C ALA A 34 -11.69 3.57 -13.33
N LEU A 35 -10.67 4.14 -13.97
CA LEU A 35 -9.34 4.25 -13.38
C LEU A 35 -9.33 5.14 -12.14
N ASP A 36 -10.07 6.24 -12.13
CA ASP A 36 -10.25 7.11 -10.96
C ASP A 36 -10.92 6.36 -9.80
N ILE A 37 -11.95 5.54 -10.08
CA ILE A 37 -12.61 4.71 -9.08
C ILE A 37 -11.67 3.64 -8.52
N LYS A 38 -10.88 2.98 -9.39
CA LYS A 38 -9.86 2.02 -8.96
C LYS A 38 -8.82 2.68 -8.05
N LYS A 39 -8.39 3.92 -8.37
CA LYS A 39 -7.48 4.70 -7.53
C LYS A 39 -8.10 4.98 -6.15
N GLU A 40 -9.36 5.39 -6.10
CA GLU A 40 -10.09 5.62 -4.83
C GLU A 40 -10.14 4.34 -3.97
N GLN A 41 -10.51 3.21 -4.57
CA GLN A 41 -10.55 1.92 -3.87
C GLN A 41 -9.16 1.49 -3.38
N ALA A 42 -8.14 1.67 -4.20
CA ALA A 42 -6.77 1.37 -3.80
C ALA A 42 -6.32 2.26 -2.62
N SER A 43 -6.68 3.55 -2.60
CA SER A 43 -6.41 4.43 -1.46
C SER A 43 -7.11 3.97 -0.17
N LYS A 44 -8.31 3.39 -0.24
CA LYS A 44 -8.97 2.79 0.94
C LYS A 44 -8.15 1.62 1.51
N GLU A 45 -7.57 0.78 0.66
CA GLU A 45 -6.69 -0.32 1.08
C GLU A 45 -5.38 0.18 1.70
N VAL A 46 -4.83 1.29 1.19
CA VAL A 46 -3.66 1.96 1.80
C VAL A 46 -4.00 2.45 3.21
N ILE A 47 -5.13 3.15 3.37
CA ILE A 47 -5.56 3.67 4.69
C ILE A 47 -5.76 2.52 5.68
N ALA A 48 -6.42 1.43 5.27
CA ALA A 48 -6.62 0.27 6.13
C ALA A 48 -5.28 -0.34 6.57
N ALA A 49 -4.34 -0.51 5.64
CA ALA A 49 -3.01 -1.02 5.94
C ALA A 49 -2.20 -0.07 6.83
N THR A 50 -2.31 1.24 6.63
CA THR A 50 -1.69 2.27 7.48
C THR A 50 -2.17 2.15 8.93
N VAL A 51 -3.47 2.01 9.14
CA VAL A 51 -4.05 1.82 10.49
C VAL A 51 -3.55 0.52 11.12
N LEU A 52 -3.57 -0.58 10.37
CA LEU A 52 -3.08 -1.88 10.84
C LEU A 52 -1.59 -1.85 11.18
N ALA A 53 -0.77 -1.19 10.35
CA ALA A 53 0.66 -1.03 10.57
C ALA A 53 0.95 -0.20 11.83
N GLY A 54 0.21 0.90 12.03
CA GLY A 54 0.31 1.71 13.23
C GLY A 54 -0.07 0.93 14.49
N ALA A 55 -1.17 0.17 14.44
CA ALA A 55 -1.62 -0.67 15.55
C ALA A 55 -0.62 -1.77 15.89
N ALA A 56 -0.08 -2.47 14.89
CA ALA A 56 0.93 -3.51 15.08
C ALA A 56 2.19 -2.93 15.75
N ALA A 57 2.65 -1.77 15.28
CA ALA A 57 3.84 -1.11 15.80
C ALA A 57 3.62 -0.36 17.14
N ALA A 58 2.37 -0.17 17.57
CA ALA A 58 2.06 0.37 18.91
C ALA A 58 2.25 -0.67 20.01
N THR A 59 2.32 -1.97 19.66
CA THR A 59 2.51 -3.02 20.66
C THR A 59 3.88 -2.88 21.34
N PRO A 60 3.97 -3.05 22.67
CA PRO A 60 5.22 -2.92 23.42
C PRO A 60 6.09 -4.18 23.27
N VAL A 61 6.25 -4.69 22.04
CA VAL A 61 7.13 -5.82 21.72
C VAL A 61 8.37 -5.28 21.01
N PRO A 62 9.52 -5.20 21.69
CA PRO A 62 10.74 -4.67 21.08
C PRO A 62 11.14 -5.54 19.88
N PHE A 63 11.54 -4.88 18.78
CA PHE A 63 12.03 -5.50 17.54
C PHE A 63 11.01 -6.37 16.75
N SER A 64 9.80 -6.59 17.25
CA SER A 64 8.77 -7.42 16.57
C SER A 64 7.97 -6.67 15.50
N ASP A 65 7.96 -5.33 15.56
CA ASP A 65 7.28 -4.47 14.59
C ASP A 65 7.69 -4.80 13.15
N ALA A 66 8.97 -5.07 12.89
CA ALA A 66 9.45 -5.36 11.54
C ALA A 66 8.87 -6.67 10.95
N PHE A 67 8.69 -7.71 11.77
CA PHE A 67 8.19 -9.01 11.32
C PHE A 67 6.69 -8.99 11.05
N THR A 68 5.94 -8.17 11.78
CA THR A 68 4.48 -8.03 11.61
C THR A 68 4.12 -7.06 10.47
N LEU A 69 4.99 -6.09 10.15
CA LEU A 69 4.73 -5.10 9.11
C LEU A 69 4.84 -5.65 7.69
N VAL A 70 5.75 -6.59 7.42
CA VAL A 70 5.94 -7.15 6.07
C VAL A 70 4.65 -7.80 5.54
N PRO A 71 3.96 -8.70 6.28
CA PRO A 71 2.69 -9.25 5.83
C PRO A 71 1.62 -8.19 5.52
N ILE A 72 1.50 -7.15 6.36
CA ILE A 72 0.54 -6.07 6.16
C ILE A 72 0.81 -5.35 4.83
N GLN A 73 2.08 -5.01 4.57
CA GLN A 73 2.48 -4.34 3.34
C GLN A 73 2.33 -5.23 2.11
N VAL A 74 2.69 -6.52 2.19
CA VAL A 74 2.49 -7.48 1.09
C VAL A 74 1.00 -7.64 0.76
N THR A 75 0.14 -7.78 1.76
CA THR A 75 -1.31 -7.87 1.54
C THR A 75 -1.89 -6.58 0.95
N MET A 76 -1.43 -5.40 1.40
CA MET A 76 -1.82 -4.11 0.84
C MET A 76 -1.47 -4.04 -0.66
N ILE A 77 -0.21 -4.30 -1.02
CA ILE A 77 0.24 -4.27 -2.42
C ILE A 77 -0.55 -5.30 -3.24
N ALA A 78 -0.75 -6.52 -2.74
CA ALA A 78 -1.53 -7.55 -3.45
C ALA A 78 -2.94 -7.06 -3.81
N LYS A 79 -3.65 -6.46 -2.85
CA LYS A 79 -5.01 -5.94 -3.06
C LYS A 79 -5.03 -4.77 -4.04
N ILE A 80 -4.03 -3.89 -3.98
CA ILE A 80 -3.87 -2.80 -4.95
C ILE A 80 -3.60 -3.38 -6.34
N SER A 81 -2.67 -4.33 -6.49
CA SER A 81 -2.37 -5.00 -7.76
C SER A 81 -3.62 -5.59 -8.40
N TYR A 82 -4.41 -6.33 -7.60
CA TYR A 82 -5.66 -6.91 -8.03
C TYR A 82 -6.70 -5.86 -8.46
N THR A 83 -6.78 -4.73 -7.75
CA THR A 83 -7.67 -3.61 -8.11
C THR A 83 -7.35 -3.05 -9.50
N PHE A 84 -6.07 -3.03 -9.86
CA PHE A 84 -5.60 -2.60 -11.17
C PHE A 84 -5.58 -3.73 -12.22
N GLY A 85 -6.16 -4.89 -11.91
CA GLY A 85 -6.31 -6.00 -12.84
C GLY A 85 -5.05 -6.84 -13.04
N MET A 86 -4.06 -6.73 -12.15
CA MET A 86 -2.87 -7.58 -12.17
C MET A 86 -3.07 -8.79 -11.26
N ASP A 87 -2.78 -9.98 -11.79
CA ASP A 87 -2.64 -11.20 -11.01
C ASP A 87 -1.14 -11.46 -10.78
N VAL A 88 -0.69 -11.22 -9.56
CA VAL A 88 0.74 -11.28 -9.20
C VAL A 88 0.92 -12.30 -8.09
N SER A 89 1.90 -13.18 -8.26
CA SER A 89 2.20 -14.19 -7.26
C SER A 89 2.61 -13.55 -5.92
N LYS A 90 2.17 -14.15 -4.82
CA LYS A 90 2.56 -13.74 -3.47
C LYS A 90 4.08 -13.69 -3.30
N ALA A 91 4.81 -14.59 -3.96
CA ALA A 91 6.27 -14.63 -3.96
C ALA A 91 6.86 -13.36 -4.58
N ALA A 92 6.41 -12.96 -5.77
CA ALA A 92 6.89 -11.74 -6.43
C ALA A 92 6.58 -10.47 -5.63
N LEU A 93 5.37 -10.39 -5.05
CA LEU A 93 4.98 -9.30 -4.17
C LEU A 93 5.85 -9.23 -2.91
N THR A 94 6.11 -10.39 -2.29
CA THR A 94 6.98 -10.49 -1.11
C THR A 94 8.38 -10.05 -1.45
N THR A 95 8.96 -10.53 -2.54
CA THR A 95 10.29 -10.12 -3.02
C THR A 95 10.37 -8.61 -3.27
N MET A 96 9.35 -8.02 -3.91
CA MET A 96 9.32 -6.57 -4.13
C MET A 96 9.33 -5.82 -2.80
N VAL A 97 8.42 -6.14 -1.88
CA VAL A 97 8.31 -5.47 -0.57
C VAL A 97 9.58 -5.63 0.26
N THR A 98 10.12 -6.85 0.37
CA THR A 98 11.36 -7.09 1.13
C THR A 98 12.56 -6.40 0.49
N SER A 99 12.62 -6.30 -0.84
CA SER A 99 13.68 -5.54 -1.52
C SER A 99 13.62 -4.04 -1.25
N LEU A 100 12.42 -3.45 -1.10
CA LEU A 100 12.25 -2.04 -0.77
C LEU A 100 12.66 -1.76 0.69
N ILE A 101 12.30 -2.65 1.60
CA ILE A 101 12.71 -2.56 3.01
C ILE A 101 14.23 -2.74 3.14
N GLY A 102 14.80 -3.74 2.45
CA GLY A 102 16.24 -3.97 2.43
C GLY A 102 17.03 -2.83 1.79
N ALA A 103 16.48 -2.19 0.75
CA ALA A 103 17.09 -1.02 0.11
C ALA A 103 16.94 0.27 0.94
N GLY A 104 15.99 0.33 1.89
CA GLY A 104 15.74 1.48 2.77
C GLY A 104 16.86 1.81 3.78
N GLY A 105 17.95 1.04 3.79
CA GLY A 105 19.24 1.43 4.37
C GLY A 105 19.24 1.76 5.87
N ALA A 106 20.37 2.30 6.32
CA ALA A 106 20.71 2.58 7.72
C ALA A 106 19.66 3.39 8.50
N VAL A 107 18.79 4.15 7.82
CA VAL A 107 17.72 4.96 8.44
C VAL A 107 16.64 4.08 9.06
N PHE A 108 16.18 3.04 8.35
CA PHE A 108 15.21 2.07 8.87
C PHE A 108 15.78 1.26 10.03
N LEU A 109 17.02 0.78 9.86
CA LEU A 109 17.72 -0.01 10.87
C LEU A 109 18.00 0.81 12.12
N GLY A 110 18.54 2.02 11.97
CA GLY A 110 18.85 2.93 13.10
C GLY A 110 17.60 3.32 13.88
N ARG A 111 16.49 3.64 13.20
CA ARG A 111 15.24 3.98 13.89
C ARG A 111 14.60 2.79 14.60
N THR A 112 14.68 1.59 14.01
CA THR A 112 14.20 0.35 14.64
C THR A 112 15.00 0.04 15.92
N ILE A 113 16.31 0.28 15.90
CA ILE A 113 17.17 0.13 17.08
C ILE A 113 16.76 1.13 18.16
N VAL A 114 16.65 2.42 17.83
CA VAL A 114 16.29 3.47 18.80
C VAL A 114 14.90 3.23 19.41
N THR A 115 13.90 2.93 18.58
CA THR A 115 12.53 2.68 19.06
C THR A 115 12.42 1.39 19.85
N GLY A 116 13.11 0.32 19.44
CA GLY A 116 13.20 -0.94 20.18
C GLY A 116 13.81 -0.76 21.57
N LEU A 117 14.90 0.02 21.67
CA LEU A 117 15.55 0.33 22.95
C LEU A 117 14.66 1.20 23.85
N LEU A 118 13.98 2.20 23.31
CA LEU A 118 13.03 3.01 24.09
C LEU A 118 11.88 2.15 24.64
N LYS A 119 11.35 1.22 23.83
CA LYS A 119 10.29 0.30 24.25
C LYS A 119 10.68 -0.62 25.41
N MET A 120 11.97 -0.88 25.63
CA MET A 120 12.47 -1.71 26.74
C MET A 120 12.36 -1.04 28.11
N ILE A 121 12.20 0.29 28.18
CA ILE A 121 12.02 1.00 29.45
C ILE A 121 10.52 0.98 29.80
N PRO A 122 10.09 0.25 30.84
CA PRO A 122 8.68 0.14 31.19
C PRO A 122 8.09 1.51 31.57
N GLY A 123 6.83 1.75 31.19
CA GLY A 123 6.14 3.02 31.42
C GLY A 123 6.44 4.03 30.31
N VAL A 124 7.20 5.08 30.61
CA VAL A 124 7.39 6.23 29.70
C VAL A 124 8.08 5.80 28.40
N GLY A 125 9.07 4.90 28.46
CA GLY A 125 9.77 4.44 27.26
C GLY A 125 8.91 3.57 26.34
N SER A 126 8.07 2.69 26.88
CA SER A 126 7.10 1.92 26.10
C SER A 126 6.03 2.80 25.47
N LEU A 127 5.54 3.83 26.16
CA LEU A 127 4.59 4.81 25.62
C LEU A 127 5.20 5.63 24.48
N VAL A 128 6.37 6.24 24.71
CA VAL A 128 7.06 7.08 23.72
C VAL A 128 7.56 6.23 22.55
N GLY A 129 8.21 5.11 22.83
CA GLY A 129 8.69 4.16 21.83
C GLY A 129 7.56 3.55 21.00
N GLY A 130 6.42 3.22 21.63
CA GLY A 130 5.20 2.76 20.96
C GLY A 130 4.61 3.82 20.03
N ALA A 131 4.46 5.06 20.48
CA ALA A 131 3.92 6.15 19.67
C ALA A 131 4.82 6.48 18.47
N ILE A 132 6.14 6.52 18.67
CA ILE A 132 7.10 6.74 17.59
C ILE A 132 7.04 5.58 16.58
N SER A 133 7.05 4.33 17.05
CA SER A 133 6.92 3.14 16.18
C SER A 133 5.62 3.17 15.38
N ALA A 134 4.48 3.40 16.03
CA ALA A 134 3.17 3.47 15.39
C ALA A 134 3.10 4.54 14.29
N THR A 135 3.56 5.76 14.60
CA THR A 135 3.56 6.88 13.66
C THR A 135 4.47 6.59 12.47
N THR A 136 5.65 6.02 12.72
CA THR A 136 6.61 5.68 11.66
C THR A 136 6.06 4.59 10.75
N ALA A 137 5.57 3.50 11.32
CA ALA A 137 5.00 2.37 10.57
C ALA A 137 3.81 2.80 9.72
N SER A 138 2.96 3.68 10.26
CA SER A 138 1.83 4.27 9.54
C SER A 138 2.31 5.11 8.36
N ALA A 139 3.28 6.01 8.58
CA ALA A 139 3.82 6.90 7.56
C ALA A 139 4.50 6.13 6.42
N ILE A 140 5.35 5.15 6.75
CA ILE A 140 6.01 4.27 5.78
C ILE A 140 4.98 3.55 4.93
N THR A 141 4.01 2.90 5.58
CA THR A 141 2.99 2.11 4.88
C THR A 141 2.15 3.00 3.97
N LYS A 142 1.80 4.21 4.44
CA LYS A 142 1.08 5.20 3.64
C LYS A 142 1.87 5.64 2.42
N VAL A 143 3.13 6.04 2.60
CA VAL A 143 4.00 6.52 1.50
C VAL A 143 4.23 5.41 0.48
N LEU A 144 4.51 4.18 0.93
CA LEU A 144 4.68 3.03 0.06
C LEU A 144 3.40 2.75 -0.75
N GLY A 145 2.26 2.70 -0.07
CA GLY A 145 0.96 2.45 -0.69
C GLY A 145 0.57 3.53 -1.69
N ASP A 146 0.60 4.81 -1.29
CA ASP A 146 0.26 5.94 -2.15
C ASP A 146 1.18 6.00 -3.38
N THR A 147 2.49 5.79 -3.19
CA THR A 147 3.45 5.77 -4.31
C THR A 147 3.15 4.62 -5.26
N TYR A 148 2.82 3.43 -4.76
CA TYR A 148 2.44 2.30 -5.60
C TYR A 148 1.17 2.59 -6.41
N VAL A 149 0.13 3.12 -5.76
CA VAL A 149 -1.11 3.54 -6.45
C VAL A 149 -0.82 4.57 -7.55
N LEU A 150 0.04 5.56 -7.29
CA LEU A 150 0.44 6.55 -8.28
C LEU A 150 1.21 5.94 -9.45
N VAL A 151 2.11 4.99 -9.19
CA VAL A 151 2.85 4.26 -10.25
C VAL A 151 1.88 3.47 -11.12
N LEU A 152 0.96 2.70 -10.53
CA LEU A 152 -0.01 1.91 -11.30
C LEU A 152 -0.99 2.79 -12.07
N TYR A 153 -1.46 3.88 -11.47
CA TYR A 153 -2.31 4.86 -12.15
C TYR A 153 -1.59 5.44 -13.38
N LYS A 154 -0.32 5.85 -13.22
CA LYS A 154 0.49 6.37 -14.33
C LYS A 154 0.66 5.32 -15.44
N LEU A 155 1.05 4.10 -15.08
CA LEU A 155 1.22 3.01 -16.04
C LEU A 155 -0.09 2.67 -16.76
N ALA A 156 -1.22 2.66 -16.06
CA ALA A 156 -2.53 2.46 -16.65
C ALA A 156 -2.88 3.57 -17.65
N THR A 157 -2.58 4.83 -17.35
CA THR A 157 -2.82 5.95 -18.27
C THR A 157 -1.92 5.93 -19.51
N GLU A 158 -0.71 5.39 -19.38
CA GLU A 158 0.26 5.30 -20.48
C GLU A 158 0.12 3.99 -21.28
N SER A 159 -0.61 3.00 -20.75
CA SER A 159 -0.78 1.69 -21.35
C SER A 159 -1.67 1.75 -22.61
N LYS A 160 -1.10 1.32 -23.73
CA LYS A 160 -1.84 1.14 -25.00
C LYS A 160 -2.62 -0.18 -25.04
N THR A 161 -2.13 -1.20 -24.33
CA THR A 161 -2.72 -2.55 -24.31
C THR A 161 -3.88 -2.65 -23.32
N GLY A 162 -3.90 -1.79 -22.29
CA GLY A 162 -4.82 -1.89 -21.16
C GLY A 162 -4.39 -2.94 -20.14
N GLU A 163 -3.12 -3.30 -20.16
CA GLU A 163 -2.46 -4.15 -19.18
C GLU A 163 -1.31 -3.38 -18.54
N ILE A 164 -0.96 -3.74 -17.30
CA ILE A 164 0.14 -3.15 -16.55
C ILE A 164 1.18 -4.24 -16.30
N ASP A 165 2.42 -3.97 -16.70
CA ASP A 165 3.56 -4.84 -16.41
C ASP A 165 3.99 -4.64 -14.94
N PHE A 166 3.89 -5.73 -14.16
CA PHE A 166 4.25 -5.71 -12.75
C PHE A 166 5.75 -5.44 -12.52
N GLU A 167 6.64 -5.96 -13.37
CA GLU A 167 8.09 -5.73 -13.24
C GLU A 167 8.43 -4.27 -13.48
N MET A 168 7.80 -3.65 -14.48
CA MET A 168 7.91 -2.21 -14.73
C MET A 168 7.38 -1.40 -13.55
N ALA A 169 6.23 -1.78 -12.99
CA ALA A 169 5.68 -1.15 -11.79
C ALA A 169 6.63 -1.26 -10.59
N ALA A 170 7.19 -2.45 -10.35
CA ALA A 170 8.13 -2.69 -9.26
C ALA A 170 9.41 -1.85 -9.42
N LYS A 171 9.93 -1.75 -10.65
CA LYS A 171 11.10 -0.93 -10.98
C LYS A 171 10.85 0.55 -10.73
N LEU A 172 9.71 1.08 -11.18
CA LEU A 172 9.33 2.49 -10.97
C LEU A 172 9.06 2.80 -9.50
N LEU A 173 8.44 1.87 -8.77
CA LEU A 173 8.23 2.00 -7.34
C LEU A 173 9.57 2.08 -6.61
N LYS A 174 10.51 1.17 -6.90
CA LYS A 174 11.84 1.17 -6.29
C LYS A 174 12.60 2.46 -6.55
N ALA A 175 12.53 3.00 -7.77
CA ALA A 175 13.18 4.27 -8.11
C ALA A 175 12.57 5.48 -7.38
N LYS A 176 11.30 5.41 -6.97
CA LYS A 176 10.61 6.50 -6.24
C LYS A 176 10.70 6.38 -4.73
N VAL A 177 10.92 5.17 -4.21
CA VAL A 177 10.93 4.87 -2.77
C VAL A 177 12.35 4.69 -2.24
N SER A 178 13.38 4.52 -3.07
CA SER A 178 14.77 4.51 -2.58
C SER A 178 15.13 5.87 -2.01
N PHE A 179 15.24 5.94 -0.68
CA PHE A 179 15.77 7.07 0.08
C PHE A 179 17.29 7.07 0.04
#